data_AF-A0A0Q0Y0F1-F1
#
_entry.id   AF-A0A0Q0Y0F1-F1
#
_cell.length_a   1.000
_cell.length_b   1.000
_cell.length_c   1.000
_cell.angle_alpha   90.00
_cell.angle_beta   90.00
_cell.angle_gamma   90.00
#
_symmetry.space_group_name_H-M   'P 1'
#
loop_
_entity.id
_entity.type
_entity.pdbx_description
1 polymer ?
#
loop_
_entity_poly.entity_id
_entity_poly.type
_entity_poly.pdbx_seq_one_letter_code
_entity_poly.pdbx_strand_id
1 'polypeptide(L)'
;MLTATHAAIYAAATAGGALAPLGPTAAGARELARLSWVAHQALRDDLIAAIGARGGQPSPALPAYRIPTTPVSVTASLTLLAQIEDACAAAAHDATAVLVADARALAVDALGGAAVRAQRARLAAGLPPATATRALPGAS
;
A
#
# COMPACT_ATOMS: atom_id res chain seq x y z
N MET A 1 -6.20 -0.05 9.90
CA MET A 1 -5.61 0.40 8.63
C MET A 1 -4.59 1.54 8.76
N LEU A 2 -4.78 2.58 9.60
CA LEU A 2 -3.83 3.72 9.69
C LEU A 2 -2.36 3.32 9.92
N THR A 3 -2.11 2.36 10.81
CA THR A 3 -0.75 1.86 11.07
C THR A 3 -0.13 1.19 9.84
N ALA A 4 -0.92 0.45 9.05
CA ALA A 4 -0.50 -0.12 7.77
C ALA A 4 -0.20 0.98 6.75
N THR A 5 -1.02 2.03 6.69
CA THR A 5 -0.79 3.20 5.83
C THR A 5 0.54 3.88 6.15
N HIS A 6 0.88 4.06 7.44
CA HIS A 6 2.19 4.61 7.82
C HIS A 6 3.36 3.73 7.34
N ALA A 7 3.26 2.42 7.49
CA ALA A 7 4.27 1.49 7.00
C ALA A 7 4.39 1.54 5.47
N ALA A 8 3.27 1.69 4.75
CA ALA A 8 3.24 1.79 3.29
C ALA A 8 3.90 3.07 2.77
N ILE A 9 3.66 4.22 3.42
CA ILE A 9 4.35 5.49 3.11
C ILE A 9 5.86 5.30 3.25
N TYR A 10 6.32 4.71 4.36
CA TYR A 10 7.73 4.43 4.60
C TYR A 10 8.31 3.53 3.50
N ALA A 11 7.68 2.38 3.26
CA ALA A 11 8.17 1.41 2.28
C ALA A 11 8.17 1.94 0.84
N ALA A 12 7.15 2.69 0.43
CA ALA A 12 7.08 3.31 -0.89
C ALA A 12 8.18 4.37 -1.07
N ALA A 13 8.45 5.17 -0.03
CA ALA A 13 9.57 6.10 -0.04
C ALA A 13 10.93 5.38 -0.11
N THR A 14 11.12 4.29 0.65
CA THR A 14 12.35 3.47 0.60
C THR A 14 12.55 2.86 -0.79
N ALA A 15 11.50 2.28 -1.40
CA ALA A 15 11.55 1.74 -2.74
C ALA A 15 11.89 2.83 -3.78
N GLY A 16 11.19 3.96 -3.73
CA GLY A 16 11.45 5.09 -4.64
C GLY A 16 12.85 5.68 -4.50
N GLY A 17 13.37 5.74 -3.27
CA GLY A 17 14.75 6.15 -2.98
C GLY A 17 15.78 5.19 -3.53
N ALA A 18 15.58 3.87 -3.37
CA ALA A 18 16.47 2.85 -3.92
C ALA A 18 16.46 2.80 -5.46
N LEU A 19 15.34 3.15 -6.09
CA LEU A 19 15.21 3.22 -7.54
C LEU A 19 15.82 4.49 -8.15
N ALA A 20 15.95 5.57 -7.38
CA ALA A 20 16.39 6.88 -7.91
C ALA A 20 17.78 6.86 -8.57
N PRO A 21 18.82 6.23 -7.99
CA PRO A 21 20.16 6.19 -8.60
C PRO A 21 20.23 5.39 -9.90
N LEU A 22 19.25 4.52 -10.18
CA LEU A 22 19.22 3.68 -11.37
C LEU A 22 18.80 4.44 -12.64
N GLY A 23 18.30 5.66 -12.50
CA GLY A 23 18.03 6.56 -13.62
C GLY A 23 16.90 6.08 -14.54
N PRO A 24 16.99 6.34 -15.87
CA PRO A 24 15.90 6.12 -16.82
C PRO A 24 15.39 4.67 -16.88
N THR A 25 16.25 3.69 -16.65
CA THR A 25 15.89 2.26 -16.67
C THR A 25 14.91 1.87 -15.56
N ALA A 26 14.89 2.63 -14.46
CA ALA A 26 14.00 2.43 -13.32
C ALA A 26 12.83 3.43 -13.27
N ALA A 27 12.69 4.32 -14.26
CA ALA A 27 11.72 5.42 -14.22
C ALA A 27 10.27 4.94 -14.02
N GLY A 28 9.86 3.87 -14.73
CA GLY A 28 8.53 3.29 -14.58
C GLY A 28 8.27 2.73 -13.18
N ALA A 29 9.24 1.97 -12.63
CA ALA A 29 9.12 1.42 -11.28
C ALA A 29 9.12 2.54 -10.22
N ARG A 30 9.92 3.59 -10.42
CA ARG A 30 9.99 4.73 -9.51
C ARG A 30 8.69 5.53 -9.51
N GLU A 31 8.04 5.64 -10.66
CA GLU A 31 6.72 6.27 -10.75
C GLU A 31 5.65 5.47 -10.00
N LEU A 32 5.67 4.14 -10.07
CA LEU A 32 4.77 3.31 -9.26
C LEU A 32 4.99 3.52 -7.75
N ALA A 33 6.26 3.62 -7.31
CA ALA A 33 6.59 3.94 -5.91
C ALA A 33 6.05 5.32 -5.50
N ARG A 34 6.21 6.35 -6.37
CA ARG A 34 5.70 7.71 -6.13
C ARG A 34 4.17 7.73 -6.03
N LEU A 35 3.48 7.04 -6.94
CA LEU A 35 2.02 6.95 -6.94
C LEU A 35 1.49 6.25 -5.69
N SER A 36 2.13 5.17 -5.25
CA SER A 36 1.84 4.51 -3.97
C SER A 36 2.03 5.46 -2.79
N TRP A 37 3.18 6.16 -2.75
CA TRP A 37 3.50 7.12 -1.69
C TRP A 37 2.47 8.26 -1.58
N VAL A 38 2.08 8.86 -2.71
CA VAL A 38 1.05 9.93 -2.73
C VAL A 38 -0.31 9.39 -2.30
N ALA A 39 -0.73 8.22 -2.81
CA ALA A 39 -2.01 7.64 -2.46
C ALA A 39 -2.12 7.34 -0.96
N HIS A 40 -1.06 6.81 -0.36
CA HIS A 40 -1.06 6.52 1.08
C HIS A 40 -0.96 7.77 1.95
N GLN A 41 -0.32 8.84 1.48
CA GLN A 41 -0.37 10.13 2.20
C GLN A 41 -1.79 10.71 2.24
N ALA A 42 -2.50 10.72 1.11
CA ALA A 42 -3.89 11.16 1.06
C ALA A 42 -4.77 10.31 2.00
N LEU A 43 -4.66 8.98 1.91
CA LEU A 43 -5.39 8.07 2.79
C LEU A 43 -5.06 8.28 4.28
N ARG A 44 -3.79 8.54 4.63
CA ARG A 44 -3.40 8.83 6.01
C ARG A 44 -4.12 10.06 6.52
N ASP A 45 -4.14 11.13 5.73
CA ASP A 45 -4.73 12.40 6.13
C ASP A 45 -6.25 12.26 6.30
N ASP A 46 -6.92 11.54 5.39
CA ASP A 46 -8.34 11.19 5.51
C ASP A 46 -8.64 10.36 6.76
N LEU A 47 -7.79 9.37 7.08
CA LEU A 47 -7.95 8.54 8.26
C LEU A 47 -7.73 9.31 9.56
N ILE A 48 -6.73 10.20 9.61
CA ILE A 48 -6.47 11.07 10.75
C ILE A 48 -7.69 11.96 11.00
N ALA A 49 -8.22 12.59 9.95
CA ALA A 49 -9.42 13.42 10.04
C ALA A 49 -10.64 12.60 10.52
N ALA A 50 -10.86 11.41 9.94
CA ALA A 50 -11.97 10.54 10.30
C ALA A 50 -11.90 10.02 11.75
N ILE A 51 -10.71 9.73 12.27
CA ILE A 51 -10.48 9.33 13.66
C ILE A 51 -10.73 10.51 14.61
N GLY A 52 -10.17 11.68 14.30
CA GLY A 52 -10.34 12.88 15.11
C GLY A 52 -11.80 13.34 15.19
N ALA A 53 -12.53 13.30 14.08
CA ALA A 53 -13.96 13.63 14.04
C ALA A 53 -14.83 12.72 14.93
N ARG A 54 -14.32 11.54 15.31
CA ARG A 54 -14.98 10.58 16.21
C ARG A 54 -14.43 10.64 17.64
N GLY A 55 -13.62 11.65 17.98
CA GLY A 55 -12.99 11.82 19.29
C GLY A 55 -11.83 10.85 19.55
N GLY A 56 -11.42 10.06 18.56
CA GLY A 56 -10.29 9.16 18.68
C GLY A 56 -8.95 9.90 18.60
N GLN A 57 -7.90 9.27 19.11
CA GLN A 57 -6.52 9.74 18.98
C GLN A 57 -5.80 8.92 17.90
N PRO A 58 -5.43 9.50 16.75
CA PRO A 58 -4.70 8.78 15.71
C PRO A 58 -3.34 8.31 16.23
N SER A 59 -3.03 7.03 16.06
CA SER A 59 -1.70 6.50 16.39
C SER A 59 -0.64 7.22 15.56
N PRO A 60 0.47 7.71 16.16
CA PRO A 60 1.54 8.32 15.40
C PRO A 60 2.26 7.30 14.51
N ALA A 61 2.97 7.78 13.49
CA ALA A 61 3.90 6.97 12.72
C ALA A 61 5.16 6.64 13.54
N LEU A 62 5.66 5.41 13.39
CA LEU A 62 6.96 5.00 13.92
C LEU A 62 8.11 5.65 13.14
N PRO A 63 9.29 5.83 13.76
CA PRO A 63 10.48 6.36 13.09
C PRO A 63 11.04 5.42 12.01
N ALA A 64 10.80 4.12 12.13
CA ALA A 64 11.22 3.11 11.16
C ALA A 64 10.30 1.88 11.19
N TYR A 65 10.27 1.15 10.09
CA TYR A 65 9.48 -0.08 9.92
C TYR A 65 10.36 -1.20 9.38
N ARG A 66 10.04 -2.44 9.76
CA ARG A 66 10.60 -3.62 9.12
C ARG A 66 9.93 -3.79 7.76
N ILE A 67 10.73 -3.78 6.69
CA ILE A 67 10.25 -4.02 5.32
C ILE A 67 10.37 -5.52 4.97
N PRO A 68 9.37 -6.12 4.31
CA PRO A 68 9.35 -7.55 4.01
C PRO A 68 10.37 -7.98 2.94
N THR A 69 10.67 -7.09 1.99
CA THR A 69 11.68 -7.31 0.94
C THR A 69 12.59 -6.09 0.87
N THR A 70 13.91 -6.31 0.92
CA THR A 70 14.89 -5.22 0.80
C THR A 70 14.97 -4.75 -0.66
N PRO A 71 14.74 -3.47 -0.97
CA PRO A 71 14.69 -2.95 -2.34
C PRO A 71 16.10 -2.71 -2.91
N VAL A 72 16.81 -3.79 -3.25
CA VAL A 72 18.18 -3.72 -3.80
C VAL A 72 18.24 -3.76 -5.32
N SER A 73 17.09 -3.88 -5.99
CA SER A 73 16.97 -3.94 -7.45
C SER A 73 15.57 -3.47 -7.88
N VAL A 74 15.37 -3.27 -9.19
CA VAL A 74 14.05 -2.92 -9.74
C VAL A 74 13.00 -3.95 -9.35
N THR A 75 13.28 -5.24 -9.59
CA THR A 75 12.37 -6.34 -9.25
C THR A 75 12.11 -6.41 -7.75
N ALA A 76 13.15 -6.26 -6.91
CA ALA A 76 12.97 -6.30 -5.45
C ALA A 76 12.11 -5.14 -4.93
N SER A 77 12.27 -3.95 -5.50
CA SER A 77 11.43 -2.78 -5.19
C SER A 77 9.98 -2.98 -5.60
N LEU A 78 9.73 -3.56 -6.78
CA LEU A 78 8.37 -3.85 -7.23
C LEU A 78 7.72 -4.96 -6.40
N THR A 79 8.48 -5.98 -6.00
CA THR A 79 8.03 -7.01 -5.05
C THR A 79 7.65 -6.40 -3.71
N LEU A 80 8.49 -5.50 -3.16
CA LEU A 80 8.18 -4.76 -1.93
C LEU A 80 6.88 -3.97 -2.08
N LEU A 81 6.70 -3.22 -3.17
CA LEU A 81 5.47 -2.47 -3.44
C LEU A 81 4.24 -3.37 -3.52
N ALA A 82 4.33 -4.53 -4.17
CA ALA A 82 3.22 -5.48 -4.22
C ALA A 82 2.84 -5.98 -2.82
N GLN A 83 3.84 -6.38 -2.01
CA GLN A 83 3.62 -6.91 -0.66
C GLN A 83 2.99 -5.90 0.29
N ILE A 84 3.43 -4.64 0.26
CA ILE A 84 2.88 -3.60 1.14
C ILE A 84 1.47 -3.19 0.73
N GLU A 85 1.17 -3.20 -0.57
CA GLU A 85 -0.19 -2.90 -1.04
C GLU A 85 -1.15 -4.04 -0.69
N ASP A 86 -0.71 -5.30 -0.73
CA ASP A 86 -1.50 -6.43 -0.23
C ASP A 86 -1.79 -6.33 1.26
N ALA A 87 -0.78 -5.98 2.06
CA ALA A 87 -0.97 -5.81 3.49
C ALA A 87 -1.95 -4.66 3.79
N CYS A 88 -1.91 -3.59 3.02
CA CYS A 88 -2.88 -2.49 3.12
C CYS A 88 -4.28 -2.91 2.68
N ALA A 89 -4.39 -3.64 1.58
CA ALA A 89 -5.66 -4.20 1.10
C ALA A 89 -6.29 -5.11 2.17
N ALA A 90 -5.52 -6.01 2.77
CA ALA A 90 -5.99 -6.86 3.86
C ALA A 90 -6.46 -6.04 5.08
N ALA A 91 -5.67 -5.04 5.51
CA ALA A 91 -6.04 -4.17 6.62
C ALA A 91 -7.30 -3.31 6.35
N ALA A 92 -7.52 -2.94 5.08
CA ALA A 92 -8.72 -2.23 4.64
C ALA A 92 -9.93 -3.17 4.58
N HIS A 93 -9.75 -4.39 4.06
CA HIS A 93 -10.75 -5.45 4.08
C HIS A 93 -11.24 -5.75 5.49
N ASP A 94 -10.33 -5.96 6.45
CA ASP A 94 -10.70 -6.26 7.84
C ASP A 94 -11.48 -5.09 8.47
N ALA A 95 -11.15 -3.85 8.10
CA ALA A 95 -11.88 -2.69 8.56
C ALA A 95 -13.31 -2.62 7.98
N THR A 96 -13.57 -3.15 6.77
CA THR A 96 -14.93 -3.18 6.21
C THR A 96 -15.90 -4.01 7.04
N ALA A 97 -15.40 -5.00 7.80
CA ALA A 97 -16.20 -5.86 8.65
C ALA A 97 -16.72 -5.14 9.92
N VAL A 98 -16.06 -4.06 10.35
CA VAL A 98 -16.38 -3.36 11.61
C VAL A 98 -16.84 -1.91 11.41
N LEU A 99 -16.49 -1.28 10.29
CA LEU A 99 -16.87 0.10 9.98
C LEU A 99 -18.23 0.18 9.30
N VAL A 100 -18.88 1.34 9.42
CA VAL A 100 -20.19 1.64 8.82
C VAL A 100 -20.17 2.99 8.09
N ALA A 101 -21.17 3.20 7.23
CA ALA A 101 -21.38 4.45 6.48
C ALA A 101 -20.09 4.96 5.81
N ASP A 102 -19.77 6.25 5.94
CA ASP A 102 -18.63 6.90 5.30
C ASP A 102 -17.27 6.27 5.67
N ALA A 103 -17.14 5.79 6.92
CA ALA A 103 -15.91 5.11 7.34
C ALA A 103 -15.73 3.77 6.61
N ARG A 104 -16.83 3.05 6.32
CA ARG A 104 -16.77 1.84 5.50
C ARG A 104 -16.49 2.17 4.04
N ALA A 105 -17.05 3.26 3.51
CA ALA A 105 -16.75 3.70 2.15
C ALA A 105 -15.25 3.98 1.97
N LEU A 106 -14.64 4.73 2.90
CA LEU A 106 -13.19 4.98 2.92
C LEU A 106 -12.37 3.67 2.95
N ALA A 107 -12.81 2.67 3.71
CA ALA A 107 -12.16 1.36 3.75
C ALA A 107 -12.28 0.59 2.42
N VAL A 108 -13.43 0.65 1.75
CA VAL A 108 -13.65 0.02 0.44
C VAL A 108 -12.78 0.68 -0.63
N ASP A 109 -12.68 2.01 -0.63
CA ASP A 109 -11.83 2.74 -1.58
C ASP A 109 -10.35 2.42 -1.34
N ALA A 110 -9.91 2.38 -0.07
CA ALA A 110 -8.56 1.98 0.30
C ALA A 110 -8.24 0.54 -0.15
N LEU A 111 -9.18 -0.39 0.04
CA LEU A 111 -9.06 -1.79 -0.41
C LEU A 111 -8.89 -1.87 -1.93
N GLY A 112 -9.79 -1.27 -2.69
CA GLY A 112 -9.74 -1.31 -4.16
C GLY A 112 -8.48 -0.64 -4.71
N GLY A 113 -8.13 0.54 -4.20
CA GLY A 113 -6.94 1.28 -4.59
C GLY A 113 -5.65 0.49 -4.32
N ALA A 114 -5.54 -0.12 -3.14
CA ALA A 114 -4.38 -0.92 -2.77
C ALA A 114 -4.28 -2.18 -3.64
N ALA A 115 -5.37 -2.92 -3.85
CA ALA A 115 -5.38 -4.10 -4.71
C ALA A 115 -4.91 -3.80 -6.14
N VAL A 116 -5.37 -2.68 -6.72
CA VAL A 116 -4.95 -2.25 -8.07
C VAL A 116 -3.46 -1.91 -8.11
N ARG A 117 -2.95 -1.16 -7.11
CA ARG A 117 -1.52 -0.82 -7.05
C ARG A 117 -0.65 -2.06 -6.85
N ALA A 118 -1.09 -3.01 -6.03
CA ALA A 118 -0.41 -4.29 -5.84
C ALA A 118 -0.27 -5.03 -7.17
N GLN A 119 -1.37 -5.14 -7.93
CA GLN A 119 -1.36 -5.82 -9.23
C GLN A 119 -0.48 -5.10 -10.26
N ARG A 120 -0.51 -3.77 -10.32
CA ARG A 120 0.37 -3.00 -11.20
C ARG A 120 1.85 -3.25 -10.89
N ALA A 121 2.21 -3.32 -9.62
CA ALA A 121 3.58 -3.63 -9.21
C ALA A 121 4.01 -5.05 -9.65
N ARG A 122 3.14 -6.06 -9.51
CA ARG A 122 3.42 -7.43 -9.99
C ARG A 122 3.60 -7.49 -11.50
N LEU A 123 2.72 -6.85 -12.26
CA LEU A 123 2.81 -6.81 -13.72
C LEU A 123 4.10 -6.12 -14.17
N ALA A 124 4.46 -5.00 -13.52
CA ALA A 124 5.72 -4.31 -13.79
C ALA A 124 6.95 -5.15 -13.40
N ALA A 125 6.83 -6.05 -12.43
CA ALA A 125 7.89 -6.99 -12.05
C ALA A 125 8.02 -8.19 -13.01
N GLY A 126 7.17 -8.26 -14.05
CA GLY A 126 7.13 -9.39 -14.98
C GLY A 126 6.47 -10.64 -14.43
N LEU A 127 5.72 -10.54 -13.33
CA LEU A 127 5.00 -11.69 -12.79
C LEU A 127 3.75 -12.00 -13.64
N PRO A 128 3.38 -13.29 -13.79
CA PRO A 128 2.17 -13.67 -14.51
C PRO A 128 0.92 -13.01 -13.91
N PRO A 129 -0.06 -12.56 -14.73
CA PRO A 129 -1.29 -11.94 -14.24
C PRO A 129 -2.07 -12.80 -13.23
N ALA A 130 -1.96 -14.12 -13.34
CA ALA A 130 -2.58 -15.10 -12.45
C ALA A 130 -1.95 -15.17 -11.04
N THR A 131 -0.88 -14.43 -10.77
CA THR A 131 -0.22 -14.38 -9.45
C THR A 131 -1.05 -13.54 -8.47
N ALA A 132 -2.12 -14.11 -7.92
CA ALA A 132 -2.91 -13.49 -6.86
C ALA A 132 -2.33 -13.84 -5.49
N THR A 133 -2.20 -12.87 -4.59
CA THR A 133 -1.69 -13.06 -3.21
C THR A 133 -2.69 -13.76 -2.29
N ARG A 134 -3.99 -13.68 -2.64
CA ARG A 134 -5.07 -14.47 -2.05
C ARG A 134 -6.18 -14.55 -3.09
N ALA A 135 -6.56 -15.76 -3.51
CA ALA A 135 -7.80 -15.92 -4.26
C ALA A 135 -8.95 -15.37 -3.39
N LEU A 136 -9.91 -14.67 -3.99
CA LEU A 136 -11.22 -14.53 -3.35
C LEU A 136 -11.66 -15.97 -3.00
N PRO A 137 -12.16 -16.25 -1.78
CA PRO A 137 -12.81 -17.53 -1.56
C PRO A 137 -14.01 -17.62 -2.50
N GLY A 138 -13.82 -18.28 -3.64
CA GLY A 138 -14.88 -18.95 -4.36
C GLY A 138 -15.24 -20.17 -3.53
N ALA A 139 -16.51 -20.30 -3.16
CA ALA A 139 -17.02 -21.38 -2.35
C ALA A 139 -16.46 -22.75 -2.80
N SER A 140 -15.97 -23.52 -1.84
CA SER A 140 -15.99 -24.99 -1.89
C SER A 140 -17.20 -25.48 -1.12
#